data_AF-A0A425VXK7-F1
#
_entry.id   AF-A0A425VXK7-F1
#
_cell.length_a   1.000
_cell.length_b   1.000
_cell.length_c   1.000
_cell.angle_alpha   90.00
_cell.angle_beta   90.00
_cell.angle_gamma   90.00
#
_symmetry.space_group_name_H-M   'P 1'
#
loop_
_entity.id
_entity.type
_entity.pdbx_description
1 polymer ?
#
loop_
_entity_poly.entity_id
_entity_poly.type
_entity_poly.pdbx_seq_one_letter_code
_entity_poly.pdbx_strand_id
1 'polypeptide(L)'
;MGEEHSSSKKAGRQNQRVKLTKMLLKNALCDLAQQKGVDKITISELCQEAGINRSTFYAHYGSQYDVLHEMGDDVIDEMEGALGDHPESVPLSKQIAAICRSISCHSPEARLVFSYYGPDSDFANRLFEARFKDSMKPEGYRPEEVPLVRTFLWNGIYGAIRLWLSGDQRLSADELGALGERITRGIFEAR
;
A
#
# COMPACT_ATOMS: atom_id res chain seq x y z
N MET A 1 -12.31 11.87 43.28
CA MET A 1 -11.28 11.25 42.41
C MET A 1 -11.79 10.00 41.66
N GLY A 2 -13.10 9.89 41.34
CA GLY A 2 -13.68 8.69 40.69
C GLY A 2 -14.02 8.83 39.20
N GLU A 3 -14.01 10.05 38.64
CA GLU A 3 -14.55 10.31 37.30
C GLU A 3 -13.50 10.20 36.18
N GLU A 4 -12.23 10.52 36.44
CA GLU A 4 -11.16 10.47 35.42
C GLU A 4 -10.79 9.03 34.98
N HIS A 5 -10.87 8.05 35.87
CA HIS A 5 -10.55 6.65 35.55
C HIS A 5 -11.64 5.95 34.71
N SER A 6 -12.89 6.44 34.75
CA SER A 6 -14.03 5.88 33.99
C SER A 6 -14.03 6.35 32.52
N SER A 7 -13.67 7.62 32.29
CA SER A 7 -13.63 8.23 30.95
C SER A 7 -12.53 7.61 30.06
N SER A 8 -11.34 7.38 30.61
CA SER A 8 -10.20 6.79 29.89
C SER A 8 -10.45 5.34 29.44
N LYS A 9 -11.06 4.51 30.31
CA LYS A 9 -11.44 3.13 29.96
C LYS A 9 -12.53 3.05 28.88
N LYS A 10 -13.48 3.99 28.88
CA LYS A 10 -14.57 4.05 27.89
C LYS A 10 -14.05 4.46 26.51
N ALA A 11 -13.12 5.43 26.47
CA ALA A 11 -12.45 5.84 25.23
C ALA A 11 -11.61 4.70 24.63
N GLY A 12 -10.85 3.95 25.44
CA GLY A 12 -10.07 2.80 24.98
C GLY A 12 -10.94 1.69 24.37
N ARG A 13 -12.08 1.37 24.99
CA ARG A 13 -13.02 0.35 24.48
C ARG A 13 -13.70 0.78 23.18
N GLN A 14 -14.04 2.07 23.05
CA GLN A 14 -14.60 2.61 21.81
C GLN A 14 -13.59 2.52 20.67
N ASN A 15 -12.32 2.87 20.92
CA ASN A 15 -11.26 2.78 19.91
C ASN A 15 -11.05 1.32 19.43
N GLN A 16 -11.03 0.36 20.36
CA GLN A 16 -10.96 -1.07 20.00
C GLN A 16 -12.13 -1.52 19.12
N ARG A 17 -13.36 -1.08 19.42
CA ARG A 17 -14.53 -1.41 18.60
C ARG A 17 -14.42 -0.84 17.20
N VAL A 18 -13.96 0.42 17.06
CA VAL A 18 -13.74 1.04 15.75
C VAL A 18 -12.70 0.26 14.95
N LYS A 19 -11.56 -0.08 15.55
CA LYS A 19 -10.52 -0.90 14.89
C LYS A 19 -11.05 -2.24 14.41
N LEU A 20 -11.80 -2.95 15.27
CA LEU A 20 -12.41 -4.23 14.90
C LEU A 20 -13.39 -4.09 13.72
N THR A 21 -14.28 -3.10 13.77
CA THR A 21 -15.22 -2.81 12.67
C THR A 21 -14.48 -2.55 11.36
N LYS A 22 -13.44 -1.72 11.39
CA LYS A 22 -12.66 -1.39 10.20
C LYS A 22 -11.94 -2.61 9.63
N MET A 23 -11.32 -3.43 10.48
CA MET A 23 -10.67 -4.68 10.08
C MET A 23 -11.67 -5.65 9.40
N LEU A 24 -12.84 -5.85 9.99
CA LEU A 24 -13.88 -6.70 9.41
C LEU A 24 -14.35 -6.20 8.03
N LEU A 25 -14.49 -4.88 7.86
CA LEU A 25 -14.87 -4.29 6.58
C LEU A 25 -13.77 -4.42 5.52
N LYS A 26 -12.49 -4.26 5.89
CA LYS A 26 -11.35 -4.45 4.98
C LYS A 26 -11.25 -5.90 4.51
N ASN A 27 -11.38 -6.86 5.42
CA ASN A 27 -11.41 -8.29 5.09
C ASN A 27 -12.57 -8.63 4.14
N ALA A 28 -13.78 -8.19 4.46
CA ALA A 28 -14.95 -8.41 3.62
C ALA A 28 -14.78 -7.79 2.22
N LEU A 29 -14.14 -6.61 2.12
CA LEU A 29 -13.85 -5.99 0.84
C LEU A 29 -12.87 -6.83 0.02
N CYS A 30 -11.79 -7.33 0.64
CA CYS A 30 -10.84 -8.26 0.00
C CYS A 30 -11.54 -9.49 -0.57
N ASP A 31 -12.38 -10.15 0.22
CA ASP A 31 -13.04 -11.40 -0.16
C ASP A 31 -14.05 -11.19 -1.30
N LEU A 32 -14.85 -10.13 -1.23
CA LEU A 32 -15.80 -9.79 -2.28
C LEU A 32 -15.12 -9.28 -3.56
N ALA A 33 -14.03 -8.52 -3.43
CA ALA A 33 -13.31 -7.97 -4.58
C ALA A 33 -12.65 -9.07 -5.42
N GLN A 34 -12.15 -10.13 -4.78
CA GLN A 34 -11.63 -11.31 -5.50
C GLN A 34 -12.70 -11.98 -6.38
N GLN A 35 -13.96 -11.92 -5.98
CA GLN A 35 -15.06 -12.58 -6.69
C GLN A 35 -15.62 -11.75 -7.86
N LYS A 36 -15.72 -10.43 -7.69
CA LYS A 36 -16.44 -9.58 -8.67
C LYS A 36 -15.85 -8.18 -8.92
N GLY A 37 -14.72 -7.85 -8.31
CA GLY A 37 -14.11 -6.52 -8.36
C GLY A 37 -14.84 -5.48 -7.50
N VAL A 38 -14.11 -4.43 -7.10
CA VAL A 38 -14.59 -3.41 -6.14
C VAL A 38 -15.82 -2.66 -6.66
N ASP A 39 -15.84 -2.32 -7.96
CA ASP A 39 -16.89 -1.49 -8.56
C ASP A 39 -18.28 -2.13 -8.51
N LYS A 40 -18.34 -3.45 -8.38
CA LYS A 40 -19.60 -4.23 -8.34
C LYS A 40 -20.05 -4.56 -6.91
N ILE A 41 -19.32 -4.12 -5.90
CA ILE A 41 -19.66 -4.37 -4.49
C ILE A 41 -20.62 -3.29 -4.02
N THR A 42 -21.79 -3.71 -3.55
CA THR A 42 -22.72 -2.80 -2.87
C THR A 42 -22.41 -2.73 -1.38
N ILE A 43 -22.78 -1.60 -0.74
CA ILE A 43 -22.67 -1.45 0.71
C ILE A 43 -23.47 -2.53 1.46
N SER A 44 -24.57 -3.01 0.86
CA SER A 44 -25.38 -4.10 1.41
C SER A 44 -24.60 -5.40 1.55
N GLU A 45 -23.95 -5.81 0.47
CA GLU A 45 -23.16 -7.05 0.44
C GLU A 45 -21.93 -6.93 1.33
N LEU A 46 -21.25 -5.78 1.30
CA LEU A 46 -20.10 -5.53 2.16
C LEU A 46 -20.46 -5.61 3.64
N CYS A 47 -21.58 -5.00 4.04
CA CYS A 47 -22.08 -5.07 5.41
C CYS A 47 -22.49 -6.50 5.81
N GLN A 48 -23.13 -7.23 4.90
CA GLN A 48 -23.55 -8.62 5.12
C GLN A 48 -22.34 -9.53 5.33
N GLU A 49 -21.34 -9.45 4.45
CA GLU A 49 -20.10 -10.23 4.52
C GLU A 49 -19.32 -9.91 5.81
N ALA A 50 -19.21 -8.63 6.16
CA ALA A 50 -18.50 -8.21 7.37
C ALA A 50 -19.28 -8.48 8.68
N GLY A 51 -20.55 -8.88 8.62
CA GLY A 51 -21.41 -9.04 9.78
C GLY A 51 -21.70 -7.73 10.53
N ILE A 52 -21.77 -6.61 9.82
CA ILE A 52 -21.91 -5.26 10.39
C ILE A 52 -23.21 -4.60 9.91
N ASN A 53 -23.87 -3.84 10.78
CA ASN A 53 -25.04 -3.06 10.40
C ASN A 53 -24.68 -1.89 9.47
N ARG A 54 -25.52 -1.60 8.47
CA ARG A 54 -25.35 -0.46 7.55
C ARG A 54 -25.17 0.89 8.27
N SER A 55 -25.89 1.12 9.36
CA SER A 55 -25.72 2.34 10.17
C SER A 55 -24.32 2.45 10.78
N THR A 56 -23.69 1.32 11.09
CA THR A 56 -22.31 1.27 11.59
C THR A 56 -21.31 1.51 10.46
N PHE A 57 -21.57 0.98 9.26
CA PHE A 57 -20.78 1.30 8.07
C PHE A 57 -20.78 2.81 7.80
N TYR A 58 -21.96 3.42 7.71
CA TYR A 58 -22.11 4.85 7.42
C TYR A 58 -21.58 5.78 8.53
N ALA A 59 -21.29 5.26 9.72
CA ALA A 59 -20.59 6.00 10.76
C ALA A 59 -19.08 6.13 10.50
N HIS A 60 -18.53 5.32 9.59
CA HIS A 60 -17.10 5.27 9.27
C HIS A 60 -16.79 5.61 7.81
N TYR A 61 -17.68 5.24 6.88
CA TYR A 61 -17.43 5.31 5.44
C TYR A 61 -18.70 5.74 4.69
N GLY A 62 -18.55 6.52 3.64
CA GLY A 62 -19.61 6.86 2.69
C GLY A 62 -19.74 5.86 1.54
N SER A 63 -18.63 5.20 1.16
CA SER A 63 -18.59 4.26 0.04
C SER A 63 -17.60 3.11 0.26
N GLN A 64 -17.67 2.06 -0.56
CA GLN A 64 -16.68 0.98 -0.59
C GLN A 64 -15.29 1.48 -1.00
N TYR A 65 -15.21 2.60 -1.75
CA TYR A 65 -13.95 3.21 -2.15
C TYR A 65 -13.27 3.89 -0.97
N ASP A 66 -14.01 4.36 0.03
CA ASP A 66 -13.42 4.96 1.24
C ASP A 66 -12.69 3.90 2.07
N VAL A 67 -13.25 2.68 2.13
CA VAL A 67 -12.58 1.52 2.74
C VAL A 67 -11.30 1.19 1.96
N LEU A 68 -11.38 1.15 0.63
CA LEU A 68 -10.22 0.89 -0.23
C LEU A 68 -9.15 1.97 -0.12
N HIS A 69 -9.53 3.24 0.00
CA HIS A 69 -8.61 4.35 0.20
C HIS A 69 -7.87 4.20 1.52
N GLU A 70 -8.59 3.92 2.61
CA GLU A 70 -7.96 3.69 3.91
C GLU A 70 -7.02 2.46 3.90
N MET A 71 -7.35 1.43 3.12
CA MET A 71 -6.42 0.31 2.90
C MET A 71 -5.16 0.75 2.15
N GLY A 72 -5.27 1.67 1.19
CA GLY A 72 -4.11 2.28 0.54
C GLY A 72 -3.25 3.07 1.50
N ASP A 73 -3.87 3.84 2.41
CA ASP A 73 -3.16 4.57 3.47
C ASP A 73 -2.40 3.60 4.39
N ASP A 74 -3.05 2.55 4.87
CA ASP A 74 -2.41 1.53 5.71
C ASP A 74 -1.21 0.86 5.02
N VAL A 75 -1.31 0.61 3.71
CA VAL A 75 -0.22 0.02 2.91
C VAL A 75 0.95 0.98 2.80
N ILE A 76 0.70 2.27 2.59
CA ILE A 76 1.77 3.29 2.59
C ILE A 76 2.44 3.34 3.96
N ASP A 77 1.66 3.40 5.04
CA ASP A 77 2.18 3.44 6.42
C ASP A 77 3.03 2.19 6.74
N GLU A 78 2.59 1.00 6.30
CA GLU A 78 3.34 -0.25 6.46
C GLU A 78 4.66 -0.23 5.69
N MET A 79 4.66 0.27 4.45
CA MET A 79 5.87 0.42 3.65
C MET A 79 6.85 1.43 4.25
N GLU A 80 6.36 2.53 4.79
CA GLU A 80 7.16 3.55 5.48
C GLU A 80 7.81 2.97 6.74
N GLY A 81 7.02 2.28 7.57
CA GLY A 81 7.51 1.63 8.78
C GLY A 81 8.61 0.59 8.54
N ALA A 82 8.61 -0.08 7.38
CA ALA A 82 9.60 -1.08 7.02
C ALA A 82 11.01 -0.52 6.72
N LEU A 83 11.11 0.79 6.45
CA LEU A 83 12.34 1.41 5.96
C LEU A 83 13.11 2.18 7.06
N GLY A 84 12.47 2.42 8.20
CA GLY A 84 13.05 3.15 9.34
C GLY A 84 13.30 4.62 9.05
N ASP A 85 14.00 5.31 9.97
CA ASP A 85 14.10 6.77 10.00
C ASP A 85 15.07 7.37 8.95
N HIS A 86 16.00 6.56 8.39
CA HIS A 86 17.06 7.02 7.48
C HIS A 86 17.15 6.21 6.18
N PRO A 87 16.05 6.19 5.39
CA PRO A 87 15.97 5.41 4.17
C PRO A 87 17.06 5.71 3.13
N GLU A 88 17.48 6.97 3.02
CA GLU A 88 18.49 7.47 2.07
C GLU A 88 19.87 6.83 2.25
N SER A 89 20.16 6.32 3.45
CA SER A 89 21.41 5.63 3.77
C SER A 89 21.41 4.15 3.37
N VAL A 90 20.24 3.61 3.01
CA VAL A 90 20.05 2.21 2.66
C VAL A 90 20.12 2.04 1.14
N PRO A 91 20.86 1.06 0.60
CA PRO A 91 20.85 0.78 -0.84
C PRO A 91 19.45 0.52 -1.38
N LEU A 92 19.14 1.00 -2.59
CA LEU A 92 17.80 0.89 -3.21
C LEU A 92 17.28 -0.56 -3.26
N SER A 93 18.14 -1.56 -3.51
CA SER A 93 17.74 -2.98 -3.45
C SER A 93 17.20 -3.38 -2.09
N LYS A 94 17.87 -2.99 -1.01
CA LYS A 94 17.46 -3.31 0.36
C LYS A 94 16.18 -2.59 0.73
N GLN A 95 16.01 -1.36 0.23
CA GLN A 95 14.75 -0.62 0.39
C GLN A 95 13.60 -1.34 -0.32
N ILE A 96 13.76 -1.67 -1.61
CA ILE A 96 12.75 -2.39 -2.39
C ILE A 96 12.45 -3.75 -1.74
N ALA A 97 13.46 -4.49 -1.31
CA ALA A 97 13.26 -5.78 -0.63
C ALA A 97 12.53 -5.64 0.70
N ALA A 98 12.80 -4.59 1.49
CA ALA A 98 12.11 -4.33 2.75
C ALA A 98 10.64 -3.98 2.54
N ILE A 99 10.36 -3.08 1.58
CA ILE A 99 9.01 -2.74 1.13
C ILE A 99 8.28 -3.98 0.66
N CYS A 100 8.92 -4.77 -0.20
CA CYS A 100 8.31 -5.99 -0.70
C CYS A 100 8.02 -6.92 0.47
N ARG A 101 8.96 -7.18 1.39
CA ARG A 101 8.72 -8.06 2.55
C ARG A 101 7.54 -7.61 3.42
N SER A 102 7.34 -6.33 3.66
CA SER A 102 6.23 -5.85 4.48
C SER A 102 4.90 -6.23 3.83
N ILE A 103 4.72 -5.90 2.55
CA ILE A 103 3.49 -6.21 1.81
C ILE A 103 3.38 -7.68 1.36
N SER A 104 4.49 -8.41 1.31
CA SER A 104 4.57 -9.80 0.84
C SER A 104 3.89 -10.77 1.78
N CYS A 105 4.13 -10.56 3.08
CA CYS A 105 4.02 -11.66 4.00
C CYS A 105 2.55 -12.09 4.11
N HIS A 106 1.58 -11.19 4.25
CA HIS A 106 0.19 -11.61 4.50
C HIS A 106 -0.91 -10.57 4.19
N SER A 107 -0.79 -9.63 3.23
CA SER A 107 -1.89 -8.65 3.01
C SER A 107 -2.70 -8.87 1.71
N PRO A 108 -3.87 -9.55 1.78
CA PRO A 108 -4.94 -9.39 0.80
C PRO A 108 -5.21 -7.92 0.44
N GLU A 109 -5.00 -7.01 1.39
CA GLU A 109 -5.13 -5.57 1.27
C GLU A 109 -4.16 -5.00 0.25
N ALA A 110 -2.84 -5.24 0.38
CA ALA A 110 -1.89 -4.73 -0.60
C ALA A 110 -2.17 -5.33 -1.98
N ARG A 111 -2.49 -6.62 -2.07
CA ARG A 111 -2.88 -7.23 -3.35
C ARG A 111 -4.08 -6.53 -3.97
N LEU A 112 -5.13 -6.27 -3.19
CA LEU A 112 -6.31 -5.57 -3.67
C LEU A 112 -5.98 -4.13 -4.10
N VAL A 113 -5.32 -3.36 -3.24
CA VAL A 113 -4.92 -1.96 -3.50
C VAL A 113 -4.09 -1.86 -4.78
N PHE A 114 -3.02 -2.66 -4.92
CA PHE A 114 -2.16 -2.65 -6.11
C PHE A 114 -2.84 -3.25 -7.34
N SER A 115 -3.82 -4.14 -7.19
CA SER A 115 -4.61 -4.62 -8.34
C SER A 115 -5.52 -3.52 -8.89
N TYR A 116 -6.15 -2.76 -8.00
CA TYR A 116 -7.14 -1.74 -8.34
C TYR A 116 -6.49 -0.45 -8.83
N TYR A 117 -5.46 0.03 -8.14
CA TYR A 117 -4.80 1.28 -8.48
C TYR A 117 -3.75 1.09 -9.58
N GLY A 118 -3.90 1.86 -10.65
CA GLY A 118 -2.91 1.98 -11.71
C GLY A 118 -1.75 2.91 -11.36
N PRO A 119 -0.68 2.94 -12.17
CA PRO A 119 0.49 3.79 -11.92
C PRO A 119 0.17 5.29 -11.91
N ASP A 120 -0.89 5.71 -12.60
CA ASP A 120 -1.33 7.10 -12.67
C ASP A 120 -2.32 7.49 -11.57
N SER A 121 -2.62 6.58 -10.63
CA SER A 121 -3.56 6.82 -9.53
C SER A 121 -2.98 7.77 -8.48
N ASP A 122 -3.87 8.42 -7.72
CA ASP A 122 -3.47 9.21 -6.55
C ASP A 122 -2.66 8.39 -5.54
N PHE A 123 -3.09 7.16 -5.26
CA PHE A 123 -2.34 6.21 -4.42
C PHE A 123 -0.90 6.01 -4.92
N ALA A 124 -0.71 5.71 -6.21
CA ALA A 124 0.61 5.50 -6.78
C ALA A 124 1.46 6.77 -6.70
N ASN A 125 0.89 7.93 -6.98
CA ASN A 125 1.59 9.22 -6.88
C ASN A 125 2.00 9.54 -5.43
N ARG A 126 1.12 9.30 -4.47
CA ARG A 126 1.42 9.47 -3.04
C ARG A 126 2.55 8.55 -2.59
N LEU A 127 2.51 7.28 -2.99
CA LEU A 127 3.57 6.31 -2.69
C LEU A 127 4.91 6.72 -3.34
N PHE A 128 4.88 7.24 -4.56
CA PHE A 128 6.07 7.75 -5.24
C PHE A 128 6.66 8.97 -4.54
N GLU A 129 5.84 9.98 -4.24
CA GLU A 129 6.25 11.22 -3.60
C GLU A 129 6.74 10.99 -2.16
N ALA A 130 6.08 10.10 -1.42
CA ALA A 130 6.48 9.76 -0.06
C ALA A 130 7.89 9.16 0.00
N ARG A 131 8.32 8.42 -1.04
CA ARG A 131 9.47 7.53 -0.85
C ARG A 131 10.51 7.44 -1.95
N PHE A 132 10.09 7.52 -3.21
CA PHE A 132 10.98 7.29 -4.34
C PHE A 132 11.58 8.57 -4.92
N LYS A 133 10.92 9.71 -4.70
CA LYS A 133 11.35 11.02 -5.23
C LYS A 133 12.80 11.36 -4.90
N ASP A 134 13.23 11.13 -3.66
CA ASP A 134 14.59 11.48 -3.22
C ASP A 134 15.60 10.35 -3.38
N SER A 135 15.12 9.09 -3.44
CA SER A 135 15.98 7.90 -3.60
C SER A 135 16.36 7.61 -5.05
N MET A 136 15.56 8.08 -6.02
CA MET A 136 15.84 7.95 -7.45
C MET A 136 16.43 9.25 -8.00
N LYS A 137 17.70 9.50 -7.70
CA LYS A 137 18.47 10.57 -8.35
C LYS A 137 19.19 9.97 -9.55
N PRO A 138 18.69 10.19 -10.79
CA PRO A 138 19.36 9.68 -11.98
C PRO A 138 20.64 10.49 -12.22
N GLU A 139 21.74 10.04 -11.63
CA GLU A 139 23.08 10.58 -11.90
C GLU A 139 23.49 10.31 -13.35
N GLY A 140 24.26 11.22 -13.94
CA GLY A 140 24.72 11.08 -15.34
C GLY A 140 23.70 11.46 -16.42
N TYR A 141 22.51 11.93 -16.04
CA TYR A 141 21.48 12.42 -16.96
C TYR A 141 21.43 13.96 -17.00
N ARG A 142 21.06 14.50 -18.16
CA ARG A 142 20.86 15.95 -18.31
C ARG A 142 19.60 16.38 -17.54
N PRO A 143 19.52 17.61 -17.01
CA PRO A 143 18.36 18.07 -16.24
C PRO A 143 17.01 17.88 -16.95
N GLU A 144 16.97 18.04 -18.27
CA GLU A 144 15.77 17.82 -19.09
C GLU A 144 15.36 16.34 -19.24
N GLU A 145 16.29 15.40 -19.04
CA GLU A 145 16.04 13.95 -19.12
C GLU A 145 15.56 13.38 -17.78
N VAL A 146 15.91 14.04 -16.67
CA VAL A 146 15.62 13.58 -15.30
C VAL A 146 14.14 13.22 -15.08
N PRO A 147 13.15 14.04 -15.51
CA PRO A 147 11.75 13.68 -15.32
C PRO A 147 11.37 12.38 -16.04
N LEU A 148 11.84 12.19 -17.28
CA LEU A 148 11.53 11.01 -18.09
C LEU A 148 12.13 9.73 -17.47
N VAL A 149 13.39 9.79 -17.04
CA VAL A 149 14.07 8.66 -16.39
C VAL A 149 13.37 8.29 -15.09
N ARG A 150 12.97 9.28 -14.30
CA ARG A 150 12.26 9.07 -13.04
C ARG A 150 10.89 8.42 -13.26
N THR A 151 10.13 8.91 -14.24
CA THR A 151 8.85 8.30 -14.64
C THR A 151 9.04 6.87 -15.10
N PHE A 152 10.07 6.58 -15.90
CA PHE A 152 10.37 5.23 -16.37
C PHE A 152 10.70 4.28 -15.21
N LEU A 153 11.60 4.69 -14.31
CA LEU A 153 12.00 3.89 -13.15
C LEU A 153 10.82 3.61 -12.21
N TRP A 154 10.02 4.63 -11.88
CA TRP A 154 8.85 4.48 -11.03
C TRP A 154 7.82 3.52 -11.64
N ASN A 155 7.45 3.74 -12.91
CA ASN A 155 6.50 2.87 -13.60
C ASN A 155 7.00 1.43 -13.68
N GLY A 156 8.31 1.24 -13.91
CA GLY A 156 8.93 -0.08 -13.92
C GLY A 156 8.85 -0.78 -12.56
N ILE A 157 9.20 -0.09 -11.48
CA ILE A 157 9.16 -0.66 -10.12
C ILE A 157 7.73 -0.90 -9.65
N TYR A 158 6.83 0.08 -9.85
CA TYR A 158 5.42 -0.06 -9.49
C TYR A 158 4.77 -1.22 -10.27
N GLY A 159 5.02 -1.30 -11.58
CA GLY A 159 4.54 -2.39 -12.42
C GLY A 159 5.09 -3.75 -12.00
N ALA A 160 6.37 -3.83 -11.65
CA ALA A 160 6.99 -5.06 -11.15
C ALA A 160 6.38 -5.52 -9.82
N ILE A 161 6.14 -4.60 -8.88
CA ILE A 161 5.49 -4.91 -7.60
C ILE A 161 4.05 -5.38 -7.82
N ARG A 162 3.28 -4.71 -8.69
CA ARG A 162 1.92 -5.15 -9.06
C ARG A 162 1.89 -6.55 -9.64
N LEU A 163 2.77 -6.82 -10.61
CA LEU A 163 2.87 -8.13 -11.23
C LEU A 163 3.28 -9.20 -10.21
N TRP A 164 4.23 -8.87 -9.33
CA TRP A 164 4.69 -9.79 -8.30
C TRP A 164 3.59 -10.12 -7.28
N LEU A 165 2.84 -9.12 -6.81
CA LEU A 165 1.70 -9.28 -5.90
C LEU A 165 0.52 -10.07 -6.51
N SER A 166 0.40 -10.11 -7.84
CA SER A 166 -0.62 -10.94 -8.50
C SER A 166 -0.43 -12.44 -8.27
N GLY A 167 0.77 -12.88 -7.86
CA GLY A 167 1.05 -14.26 -7.45
C GLY A 167 1.56 -15.18 -8.55
N ASP A 168 1.68 -14.71 -9.80
CA ASP A 168 2.20 -15.50 -10.92
C ASP A 168 3.72 -15.73 -10.86
N GLN A 169 4.42 -14.93 -10.04
CA GLN A 169 5.88 -14.92 -9.97
C GLN A 169 6.39 -15.68 -8.75
N ARG A 170 7.43 -16.51 -8.93
CA ARG A 170 8.05 -17.30 -7.85
C ARG A 170 9.22 -16.59 -7.16
N LEU A 171 9.39 -15.29 -7.38
CA LEU A 171 10.47 -14.53 -6.76
C LEU A 171 10.12 -14.25 -5.30
N SER A 172 11.10 -14.35 -4.42
CA SER A 172 11.04 -13.76 -3.08
C SER A 172 11.16 -12.24 -3.14
N ALA A 173 10.79 -11.56 -2.06
CA ALA A 173 10.97 -10.12 -1.91
C ALA A 173 12.44 -9.68 -2.10
N ASP A 174 13.38 -10.48 -1.61
CA ASP A 174 14.82 -10.25 -1.78
C ASP A 174 15.27 -10.38 -3.23
N GLU A 175 14.79 -11.40 -3.95
CA GLU A 175 15.08 -11.58 -5.37
C GLU A 175 14.48 -10.47 -6.22
N LEU A 176 13.27 -9.99 -5.88
CA LEU A 176 12.66 -8.84 -6.55
C LEU A 176 13.44 -7.55 -6.29
N GLY A 177 13.88 -7.31 -5.05
CA GLY A 177 14.75 -6.18 -4.70
C GLY A 177 16.09 -6.21 -5.44
N ALA A 178 16.72 -7.38 -5.53
CA ALA A 178 17.95 -7.57 -6.30
C ALA A 178 17.74 -7.38 -7.80
N LEU A 179 16.60 -7.82 -8.35
CA LEU A 179 16.23 -7.55 -9.75
C LEU A 179 16.08 -6.04 -10.00
N GLY A 180 15.34 -5.33 -9.15
CA GLY A 180 15.14 -3.88 -9.26
C GLY A 180 16.46 -3.10 -9.23
N GLU A 181 17.40 -3.49 -8.37
CA GLU A 181 18.73 -2.88 -8.34
C GLU A 181 19.54 -3.17 -9.61
N ARG A 182 19.56 -4.41 -10.12
CA ARG A 182 20.28 -4.71 -11.36
C ARG A 182 19.77 -3.89 -12.54
N ILE A 183 18.44 -3.75 -12.65
CA ILE A 183 17.80 -2.94 -13.70
C ILE A 183 18.20 -1.48 -13.54
N THR A 184 18.02 -0.93 -12.33
CA THR A 184 18.30 0.49 -12.04
C THR A 184 19.77 0.81 -12.26
N ARG A 185 20.68 -0.05 -11.80
CA ARG A 185 22.12 0.08 -12.01
C ARG A 185 22.48 0.03 -13.49
N GLY A 186 21.92 -0.89 -14.27
CA GLY A 186 22.12 -0.93 -15.71
C GLY A 186 21.68 0.36 -16.42
N ILE A 187 20.63 1.02 -15.93
CA ILE A 187 20.16 2.31 -16.46
C ILE A 187 21.15 3.44 -16.11
N PHE A 188 21.86 3.37 -14.99
CA PHE A 188 22.85 4.38 -14.58
C PHE A 188 24.27 4.11 -15.12
N GLU A 189 24.67 2.85 -15.28
CA GLU A 189 26.03 2.42 -15.64
C GLU A 189 26.23 2.09 -17.12
N ALA A 190 25.18 2.04 -17.97
CA ALA A 190 25.32 1.72 -19.40
C ALA A 190 26.00 2.82 -20.25
N ARG A 191 26.98 3.54 -19.69
CA ARG A 191 27.83 4.50 -20.38
C ARG A 191 29.30 4.28 -20.06
#